data_AF-A0A521H8P5-F1
#
_entry.id   AF-A0A521H8P5-F1
#
_cell.length_a   1.000
_cell.length_b   1.000
_cell.length_c   1.000
_cell.angle_alpha   90.00
_cell.angle_beta   90.00
_cell.angle_gamma   90.00
#
_symmetry.space_group_name_H-M   'P 1'
#
loop_
_entity.id
_entity.type
_entity.pdbx_description
1 polymer ?
#
loop_
_entity_poly.entity_id
_entity_poly.type
_entity_poly.pdbx_seq_one_letter_code
_entity_poly.pdbx_strand_id
1 'polypeptide(L)' 'VKDRPGHDRRYAIDASKIKRELGWRQSESFESGLARTVDWYLAHQPWVQRVLDGSYRMQRLGEG' A
#
# COMPACT_ATOMS: atom_id res chain seq x y z
N VAL A 1 19.36 1.83 10.61
CA VAL A 1 17.95 2.04 11.04
C VAL A 1 17.49 0.81 11.78
N LYS A 2 17.00 0.92 13.02
CA LYS A 2 16.45 -0.22 13.76
C LYS A 2 15.07 -0.58 13.20
N ASP A 3 14.80 -1.88 13.08
CA ASP A 3 13.47 -2.36 12.71
C ASP A 3 12.43 -1.84 13.71
N ARG A 4 11.19 -1.68 13.25
CA ARG A 4 10.10 -1.14 14.06
C ARG A 4 9.78 -2.14 15.20
N PRO A 5 9.61 -1.69 16.46
CA PRO A 5 9.03 -2.54 17.50
C PRO A 5 7.68 -3.11 17.01
N GLY A 6 7.49 -4.43 17.12
CA GLY A 6 6.26 -5.10 16.66
C GLY A 6 6.10 -5.18 15.13
N HIS A 7 7.18 -5.18 14.36
CA HIS A 7 7.11 -5.50 12.94
C HIS A 7 6.99 -7.02 12.74
N ASP A 8 5.79 -7.52 12.48
CA ASP A 8 5.64 -8.89 12.01
C ASP A 8 6.33 -9.04 10.67
N ARG A 9 7.13 -10.10 10.53
CA ARG A 9 7.99 -10.31 9.35
C ARG A 9 7.26 -10.91 8.16
N ARG A 10 6.09 -11.48 8.38
CA ARG A 10 5.36 -12.21 7.33
C ARG A 10 3.87 -12.13 7.54
N TYR A 11 3.20 -11.57 6.54
CA TYR A 11 1.77 -11.74 6.33
C TYR A 11 1.55 -12.52 5.04
N ALA A 12 0.69 -13.53 5.09
CA ALA A 12 0.28 -14.31 3.93
C ALA A 12 -1.19 -14.68 4.09
N ILE A 13 -1.99 -14.38 3.09
CA ILE A 13 -3.44 -14.62 3.10
C ILE A 13 -3.77 -15.72 2.09
N ASP A 14 -4.56 -16.70 2.53
CA ASP A 14 -5.18 -17.66 1.64
C ASP A 14 -6.56 -17.15 1.17
N ALA A 15 -6.65 -16.78 -0.11
CA ALA A 15 -7.88 -16.32 -0.75
C ALA A 15 -8.70 -17.43 -1.41
N SER A 16 -8.43 -18.72 -1.12
CA SER A 16 -9.10 -19.85 -1.79
C SER A 16 -10.61 -19.87 -1.56
N LYS A 17 -11.08 -19.43 -0.39
CA LYS A 17 -12.51 -19.38 -0.06
C LYS A 17 -13.29 -18.48 -1.03
N ILE A 18 -12.86 -17.22 -1.17
CA ILE A 18 -13.56 -16.24 -2.02
C ILE A 18 -13.47 -16.61 -3.51
N LYS A 19 -12.34 -17.20 -3.94
CA LYS A 19 -12.18 -17.72 -5.30
C LYS A 19 -13.18 -18.82 -5.63
N ARG A 20 -13.40 -19.75 -4.70
CA ARG A 20 -14.31 -20.89 -4.89
C ARG A 20 -15.77 -20.46 -4.78
N GLU A 21 -16.12 -19.68 -3.77
CA GLU A 21 -17.52 -19.41 -3.43
C GLU A 21 -18.13 -18.28 -4.26
N LEU A 22 -17.32 -17.27 -4.61
CA LEU A 22 -17.79 -16.09 -5.35
C LEU A 22 -17.17 -15.97 -6.74
N GLY A 23 -16.32 -16.90 -7.15
CA GLY A 23 -15.61 -16.84 -8.43
C GLY A 23 -14.62 -15.67 -8.53
N TRP A 24 -14.29 -15.01 -7.41
CA TRP A 24 -13.43 -13.84 -7.42
C TRP A 24 -12.04 -14.18 -7.96
N ARG A 25 -11.49 -13.28 -8.77
CA ARG A 25 -10.11 -13.35 -9.26
C ARG A 25 -9.52 -11.95 -9.23
N GLN A 26 -8.23 -11.84 -8.90
CA GLN A 26 -7.54 -10.56 -9.01
C GLN A 26 -7.53 -10.08 -10.47
N SER A 27 -7.81 -8.80 -10.68
CA SER A 27 -7.76 -8.16 -12.00
C SER A 27 -6.36 -7.66 -12.36
N GLU A 28 -5.47 -7.55 -11.36
CA GLU A 28 -4.12 -7.02 -11.50
C GLU A 28 -3.09 -8.02 -10.96
N SER A 29 -1.92 -8.05 -11.61
CA SER A 29 -0.73 -8.65 -11.01
C SER A 29 -0.05 -7.61 -10.12
N PHE A 30 0.93 -8.05 -9.32
CA PHE A 30 1.73 -7.11 -8.53
C PHE A 30 2.50 -6.13 -9.44
N GLU A 31 3.09 -6.63 -10.52
CA GLU A 31 3.87 -5.84 -11.47
C GLU A 31 3.01 -4.77 -12.17
N SER A 32 1.86 -5.16 -12.71
CA SER A 32 0.97 -4.21 -13.41
C SER A 32 0.37 -3.20 -12.44
N GLY A 33 -0.06 -3.66 -11.27
CA GLY A 33 -0.62 -2.78 -10.23
C GLY A 33 0.41 -1.77 -9.72
N LEU A 34 1.66 -2.18 -9.51
CA LEU A 34 2.71 -1.28 -9.03
C LEU A 34 3.07 -0.22 -10.08
N ALA A 35 3.24 -0.63 -11.35
CA ALA A 35 3.51 0.32 -12.44
C ALA A 35 2.41 1.38 -12.55
N ARG A 36 1.15 0.96 -12.59
CA ARG A 36 -0.01 1.88 -12.64
C ARG A 36 -0.09 2.78 -11.41
N THR A 37 0.32 2.28 -10.25
CA THR A 37 0.36 3.09 -9.03
C THR A 37 1.40 4.19 -9.15
N VAL A 38 2.61 3.89 -9.63
CA VAL A 38 3.66 4.90 -9.86
C VAL A 38 3.18 5.94 -10.87
N ASP A 39 2.62 5.51 -11.99
CA ASP A 39 2.08 6.41 -13.02
C ASP A 39 1.01 7.33 -12.45
N TRP A 40 0.13 6.80 -11.59
CA TRP A 40 -0.89 7.60 -10.93
C TRP A 40 -0.27 8.71 -10.06
N TYR A 41 0.73 8.41 -9.24
CA TYR A 41 1.40 9.42 -8.41
C TYR A 41 2.08 10.50 -9.26
N LEU A 42 2.70 10.13 -10.38
CA LEU A 42 3.31 11.08 -11.31
C LEU A 42 2.25 12.00 -11.96
N ALA A 43 1.10 11.44 -12.33
CA ALA A 43 0.01 12.19 -12.96
C ALA A 43 -0.79 13.07 -11.98
N HIS A 44 -0.77 12.79 -10.68
CA HIS A 44 -1.64 13.43 -9.68
C HIS A 44 -0.89 14.30 -8.66
N GLN A 45 0.16 15.01 -9.10
CA GLN A 45 0.93 15.90 -8.24
C GLN A 45 0.11 16.93 -7.45
N PRO A 46 -0.93 17.59 -7.99
CA PRO A 46 -1.77 18.51 -7.21
C PRO A 46 -2.49 17.83 -6.03
N TRP A 47 -2.85 16.55 -6.17
CA TRP A 47 -3.41 15.78 -5.07
C TRP A 47 -2.35 15.48 -4.01
N VAL A 48 -1.16 15.04 -4.44
CA VAL A 48 -0.04 14.73 -3.54
C VAL A 48 0.34 15.95 -2.72
N GLN A 49 0.48 17.12 -3.35
CA GLN A 49 0.83 18.36 -2.66
C GLN A 49 -0.21 18.73 -1.60
N ARG A 50 -1.51 18.58 -1.89
CA ARG A 50 -2.59 18.82 -0.91
C ARG A 50 -2.59 17.87 0.28
N VAL A 51 -2.03 16.67 0.15
CA VAL A 51 -1.89 15.76 1.30
C VAL A 51 -0.71 16.19 2.17
N LEU A 52 0.35 16.72 1.54
CA LEU A 52 1.57 17.14 2.21
C LEU A 52 1.53 18.56 2.79
N ASP A 53 0.50 19.35 2.47
CA ASP A 53 0.49 20.80 2.71
C ASP A 53 0.17 21.26 4.15
N GLY A 54 -0.16 20.39 5.11
CA GLY A 54 -0.41 20.93 6.45
C GLY A 54 -0.66 20.03 7.65
N SER A 55 -1.03 18.76 7.49
CA SER A 55 -1.32 17.88 8.65
C SER A 55 -0.44 16.64 8.75
N TYR A 56 0.21 16.25 7.66
CA TYR A 56 1.06 15.08 7.62
C TYR A 56 2.47 15.41 8.08
N ARG A 57 2.74 15.19 9.37
CA ARG A 57 4.09 15.30 9.91
C ARG A 57 4.87 14.10 9.37
N MET A 58 5.79 14.33 8.44
CA MET A 58 6.72 13.36 7.83
C MET A 58 7.72 12.75 8.85
N GLN A 59 7.38 12.79 10.13
CA GLN A 59 8.13 12.22 11.22
C GLN A 59 7.83 10.72 11.34
N ARG A 60 8.82 9.94 11.74
CA ARG A 60 8.64 8.52 12.01
C ARG A 60 7.67 8.36 13.18
N LEU A 61 6.54 7.71 12.94
CA LEU A 61 5.62 7.29 14.00
C LEU A 61 6.05 5.88 14.46
N GLY A 62 6.28 5.71 15.77
CA GLY A 62 6.66 4.42 16.37
C GLY A 62 8.05 4.34 17.00
N GLU A 63 8.48 5.37 17.73
CA GLU A 63 9.70 5.33 18.59
C GLU A 63 9.45 4.77 20.00
N GLY A 64 8.24 4.29 20.29
CA GLY A 64 7.88 3.63 21.56
C GLY A 64 8.11 2.12 21.54
#